data_AF-A0A954WRY2-F1
#
_entry.id   AF-A0A954WRY2-F1
#
_cell.length_a   1.000
_cell.length_b   1.000
_cell.length_c   1.000
_cell.angle_alpha   90.00
_cell.angle_beta   90.00
_cell.angle_gamma   90.00
#
_symmetry.space_group_name_H-M   'P 1'
#
loop_
_entity.id
_entity.type
_entity.pdbx_description
1 polymer ?
#
loop_
_entity_poly.entity_id
_entity_poly.type
_entity_poly.pdbx_seq_one_letter_code
_entity_poly.pdbx_strand_id
1 'polypeptide(L)'
;MKRFRTKLPWLLAAVVLGTMLLYGFLPEPVSVDLVKVQRGRLEVTVNDDGETRIREKYIVSAPVSGKLLRVQLHAGDVVERGVTELARIEPNAPVLLDARTQAESEARLKASEAGFEQAEATLARANEQLKLADHEYDRAKQLSEKQ
;
A
#
# COMPACT_ATOMS: atom_id res chain seq x y z
N MET A 1 33.19 46.82 98.82
CA MET A 1 32.77 46.30 97.50
C MET A 1 32.85 44.76 97.47
N LYS A 2 31.89 44.03 98.07
CA LYS A 2 31.89 42.55 98.11
C LYS A 2 30.59 41.91 97.60
N ARG A 3 29.60 42.71 97.17
CA ARG A 3 28.27 42.23 96.74
C ARG A 3 28.16 41.85 95.25
N PHE A 4 29.18 42.14 94.42
CA PHE A 4 29.18 41.79 93.00
C PHE A 4 29.80 40.40 92.70
N ARG A 5 30.75 39.93 93.51
CA ARG A 5 31.37 38.60 93.30
C ARG A 5 30.39 37.44 93.51
N THR A 6 29.34 37.65 94.32
CA THR A 6 28.28 36.65 94.55
C THR A 6 27.20 36.64 93.45
N LYS A 7 27.17 37.64 92.56
CA LYS A 7 26.21 37.71 91.44
C LYS A 7 26.78 37.24 90.11
N LEU A 8 28.11 37.21 89.98
CA LEU A 8 28.83 36.71 88.79
C LEU A 8 28.49 35.25 88.41
N PRO A 9 28.45 34.27 89.34
CA PRO A 9 28.06 32.90 88.96
C PRO A 9 26.59 32.81 88.51
N TRP A 10 25.73 33.69 89.04
CA TRP A 10 24.31 33.74 88.67
C TRP A 10 24.08 34.33 87.27
N LEU A 11 24.84 35.36 86.91
CA LEU A 11 24.87 35.91 85.54
C LEU A 11 25.39 34.88 84.54
N LEU A 12 26.46 34.17 84.89
CA LEU A 12 27.05 33.13 84.04
C LEU A 12 26.06 31.96 83.85
N ALA A 13 25.37 31.54 84.91
CA ALA A 13 24.29 30.57 84.83
C ALA A 13 23.12 31.05 83.94
N ALA A 14 22.73 32.33 84.03
CA ALA A 14 21.67 32.89 83.19
C ALA A 14 22.06 32.94 81.71
N VAL A 15 23.32 33.26 81.39
CA VAL A 15 23.82 33.24 80.01
C VAL A 15 23.85 31.82 79.47
N VAL A 16 24.39 30.86 80.23
CA VAL A 16 24.43 29.45 79.85
C VAL A 16 23.01 28.91 79.60
N LEU A 17 22.09 29.22 80.51
CA LEU A 17 20.69 28.84 80.37
C LEU A 17 20.05 29.50 79.14
N GLY A 18 20.33 30.79 78.91
CA GLY A 18 19.85 31.52 77.73
C GLY A 18 20.33 30.91 76.42
N THR A 19 21.62 30.58 76.33
CA THR A 19 22.20 29.93 75.14
C THR A 19 21.66 28.52 74.91
N MET A 20 21.41 27.75 75.98
CA MET A 20 20.87 26.39 75.89
C MET A 20 19.41 26.40 75.44
N LEU A 21 18.61 27.36 75.93
CA LEU A 21 17.25 27.57 75.45
C LEU A 21 17.25 28.01 73.98
N LEU A 22 18.09 28.98 73.60
CA LEU A 22 18.21 29.41 72.20
C LEU A 22 18.53 28.25 71.26
N TYR A 23 19.45 27.36 71.63
CA TYR A 23 19.82 26.20 70.83
C TYR A 23 18.70 25.15 70.76
N GLY A 24 17.96 24.93 71.86
CA GLY A 24 16.82 24.00 71.89
C GLY A 24 15.60 24.49 71.12
N PHE A 25 15.44 25.81 70.95
CA PHE A 25 14.40 26.40 70.10
C PHE A 25 14.82 26.60 68.64
N LEU A 26 16.06 26.25 68.26
CA LEU A 26 16.46 26.23 66.85
C LEU A 26 15.77 25.04 66.16
N PRO A 27 14.96 25.26 65.12
CA PRO A 27 14.30 24.17 64.42
C PRO A 27 15.33 23.29 63.69
N GLU A 28 15.21 21.98 63.86
CA GLU A 28 16.04 21.02 63.12
C GLU A 28 15.65 21.05 61.62
N PRO A 29 16.63 21.16 60.71
CA PRO A 29 16.35 21.11 59.28
C PRO A 29 15.86 19.73 58.88
N VAL A 30 14.78 19.68 58.10
CA VAL A 30 14.21 18.44 57.57
C VAL A 30 14.95 18.04 56.29
N SER A 31 15.47 16.82 56.24
CA SER A 31 16.09 16.25 55.04
C SER A 31 15.03 16.05 53.95
N VAL A 32 15.25 16.67 52.78
CA VAL A 32 14.41 16.53 51.60
C VAL A 32 15.23 16.04 50.41
N ASP A 33 14.62 15.21 49.58
CA ASP A 33 15.22 14.75 48.33
C ASP A 33 15.01 15.81 47.24
N LEU A 34 16.12 16.28 46.66
CA LEU A 34 16.11 17.36 45.67
C LEU A 34 16.76 16.87 44.37
N VAL A 35 16.05 17.09 43.26
CA VAL A 35 16.54 16.83 41.91
C VAL A 35 16.53 18.12 41.09
N LYS A 36 17.57 18.33 40.26
CA LYS A 36 17.64 19.45 39.32
C LYS A 36 16.71 19.20 38.14
N VAL A 37 15.72 20.07 37.95
CA VAL A 37 14.83 20.02 36.78
C VAL A 37 15.56 20.43 35.50
N GLN A 38 15.34 19.70 34.41
CA GLN A 38 15.86 20.01 33.08
C GLN A 38 14.73 19.97 32.06
N ARG A 39 14.79 20.86 31.06
CA ARG A 39 13.86 20.84 29.93
C ARG A 39 14.44 19.97 28.82
N GLY A 40 13.66 19.02 28.35
CA GLY A 40 14.01 18.12 27.25
C GLY A 40 12.77 17.61 26.54
N ARG A 41 12.95 16.84 25.47
CA ARG A 41 11.83 16.20 24.76
C ARG A 41 11.29 15.08 25.63
N LEU A 42 10.01 15.16 25.97
CA LEU A 42 9.28 14.05 26.58
C LEU A 42 8.69 13.21 25.45
N GLU A 43 9.08 11.94 25.38
CA GLU A 43 8.51 10.98 24.45
C GLU A 43 7.53 10.08 25.20
N VAL A 44 6.31 9.99 24.67
CA VAL A 44 5.28 9.07 25.17
C VAL A 44 5.06 8.04 24.10
N THR A 45 5.43 6.79 24.39
CA THR A 45 5.21 5.67 23.49
C THR A 45 3.89 4.98 23.81
N VAL A 46 3.18 4.53 22.76
CA VAL A 46 2.04 3.63 22.87
C VAL A 46 2.52 2.28 22.35
N ASN A 47 2.48 1.27 23.20
CA ASN A 47 2.81 -0.10 22.82
C ASN A 47 1.51 -0.85 22.59
N ASP A 48 1.36 -1.45 21.41
CA ASP A 48 0.21 -2.25 21.03
C ASP A 48 0.69 -3.44 20.19
N ASP A 49 -0.13 -4.48 20.11
CA ASP A 49 0.18 -5.68 19.35
C ASP A 49 -0.13 -5.47 17.87
N GLY A 50 0.85 -5.79 17.02
CA GLY A 50 0.72 -5.70 15.56
C GLY A 50 0.62 -7.07 14.92
N GLU A 51 -0.27 -7.22 13.93
CA GLU A 51 -0.35 -8.40 13.08
C GLU A 51 0.12 -8.09 11.65
N THR A 52 0.94 -8.97 11.09
CA THR A 52 1.34 -8.85 9.67
C THR A 52 0.28 -9.51 8.78
N ARG A 53 -0.24 -8.75 7.81
CA ARG A 53 -1.21 -9.25 6.82
C ARG A 53 -0.66 -9.18 5.40
N ILE A 54 -0.92 -10.23 4.63
CA ILE A 54 -0.65 -10.27 3.18
C ILE A 54 -1.60 -9.27 2.49
N ARG A 55 -1.04 -8.31 1.76
CA ARG A 55 -1.81 -7.27 1.05
C ARG A 55 -2.61 -7.84 -0.12
N GLU A 56 -1.94 -8.62 -0.96
CA GLU A 56 -2.51 -9.13 -2.20
C GLU A 56 -2.23 -10.63 -2.30
N LYS A 57 -3.30 -11.42 -2.43
CA LYS A 57 -3.22 -12.85 -2.65
C LYS A 57 -3.84 -13.17 -3.99
N TYR A 58 -3.05 -13.80 -4.86
CA TYR A 58 -3.49 -14.21 -6.19
C TYR A 58 -3.58 -15.72 -6.28
N ILE A 59 -4.54 -16.19 -7.07
CA ILE A 59 -4.65 -17.59 -7.47
C ILE A 59 -4.26 -17.65 -8.94
N VAL A 60 -3.26 -18.47 -9.25
CA VAL A 60 -2.80 -18.69 -10.62
C VAL A 60 -3.40 -19.99 -11.12
N SER A 61 -4.07 -19.96 -12.26
CA SER A 61 -4.71 -21.11 -12.90
C SER A 61 -4.20 -21.32 -14.32
N ALA A 62 -4.20 -22.56 -14.78
CA ALA A 62 -3.87 -22.89 -16.16
C ALA A 62 -5.12 -22.79 -17.06
N PRO A 63 -4.99 -22.25 -18.28
CA PRO A 63 -6.12 -22.13 -19.22
C PRO A 63 -6.47 -23.44 -19.93
N VAL A 64 -5.62 -24.46 -19.82
CA VAL A 64 -5.76 -25.75 -20.51
C VAL A 64 -5.71 -26.89 -19.52
N SER A 65 -6.47 -27.95 -19.81
CA SER A 65 -6.40 -29.21 -19.06
C SER A 65 -5.27 -30.09 -19.58
N GLY A 66 -4.58 -30.75 -18.67
CA GLY A 66 -3.42 -31.58 -19.00
C GLY A 66 -2.76 -32.18 -17.77
N LYS A 67 -1.63 -32.84 -17.99
CA LYS A 67 -0.78 -33.38 -16.95
C LYS A 67 0.20 -32.31 -16.46
N LEU A 68 0.16 -32.00 -15.17
CA LEU A 68 1.15 -31.12 -14.54
C LEU A 68 2.49 -31.86 -14.45
N LEU A 69 3.52 -31.29 -15.05
CA LEU A 69 4.89 -31.79 -14.90
C LEU A 69 5.44 -31.39 -13.54
N ARG A 70 6.56 -32.01 -13.13
CA ARG A 70 7.17 -31.77 -11.83
C ARG A 70 7.48 -30.29 -11.64
N VAL A 71 6.89 -29.69 -10.61
CA VAL A 71 7.18 -28.32 -10.17
C VAL A 71 8.53 -28.32 -9.44
N GLN A 72 9.42 -27.40 -9.81
CA GLN A 72 10.75 -27.27 -9.19
C GLN A 72 10.77 -26.25 -8.03
N LEU A 73 9.76 -25.37 -7.97
CA LEU A 73 9.62 -24.35 -6.94
C LEU A 73 9.05 -24.93 -5.64
N HIS A 74 9.49 -24.35 -4.53
CA HIS A 74 9.03 -24.64 -3.18
C HIS A 74 8.33 -23.41 -2.58
N ALA A 75 7.55 -23.63 -1.51
CA ALA A 75 6.86 -22.56 -0.82
C ALA A 75 7.88 -21.60 -0.19
N GLY A 76 7.74 -20.30 -0.48
CA GLY A 76 8.63 -19.25 0.01
C GLY A 76 9.68 -18.79 -1.02
N ASP A 77 9.81 -19.49 -2.15
CA ASP A 77 10.71 -19.07 -3.23
C ASP A 77 10.28 -17.73 -3.83
N VAL A 78 11.26 -16.88 -4.14
CA VAL A 78 11.02 -15.59 -4.80
C VAL A 78 10.72 -15.85 -6.28
N VAL A 79 9.68 -15.18 -6.79
CA VAL A 79 9.25 -15.29 -8.18
C VAL A 79 9.27 -13.92 -8.86
N GLU A 80 9.76 -13.86 -10.09
CA GLU A 80 9.81 -12.66 -10.90
C GLU A 80 8.91 -12.80 -12.13
N ARG A 81 8.14 -11.74 -12.41
CA ARG A 81 7.18 -11.70 -13.52
C ARG A 81 7.91 -11.93 -14.84
N GLY A 82 7.43 -12.90 -15.62
CA GLY A 82 7.93 -13.16 -16.98
C GLY A 82 9.27 -13.89 -17.05
N VAL A 83 9.93 -14.11 -15.91
CA VAL A 83 11.20 -14.83 -15.83
C VAL A 83 11.01 -16.19 -15.16
N THR A 84 10.29 -16.23 -14.05
CA THR A 84 10.14 -17.46 -13.28
C THR A 84 9.02 -18.34 -13.87
N GLU A 85 9.39 -19.53 -14.35
CA GLU A 85 8.43 -20.56 -14.75
C GLU A 85 7.82 -21.21 -13.51
N LEU A 86 6.53 -20.94 -13.24
CA LEU A 86 5.82 -21.48 -12.08
C LEU A 86 5.55 -22.98 -12.20
N ALA A 87 5.10 -23.42 -13.37
CA ALA A 87 4.80 -24.80 -13.67
C ALA A 87 4.73 -25.06 -15.17
N ARG A 88 4.96 -26.31 -15.57
CA ARG A 88 4.79 -26.78 -16.95
C ARG A 88 3.65 -27.79 -17.01
N ILE A 89 2.77 -27.63 -17.99
CA ILE A 89 1.64 -28.53 -18.22
C ILE A 89 1.80 -29.14 -19.61
N GLU A 90 1.71 -30.46 -19.67
CA GLU A 90 1.57 -31.22 -20.90
C GLU A 90 0.06 -31.34 -21.21
N PRO A 91 -0.46 -30.63 -22.23
CA PRO A 91 -1.88 -30.68 -22.55
C PRO A 91 -2.30 -32.10 -22.94
N ASN A 92 -3.54 -32.45 -22.61
CA ASN A 92 -4.09 -33.71 -23.10
C ASN A 92 -4.11 -33.72 -24.63
N ALA A 93 -3.96 -34.91 -25.21
CA ALA A 93 -4.19 -35.08 -26.64
C ALA A 93 -5.55 -34.46 -26.99
N PRO A 94 -5.62 -33.62 -28.04
CA PRO A 94 -6.90 -33.10 -28.52
C PRO A 94 -7.84 -34.28 -28.70
N VAL A 95 -9.10 -34.12 -28.28
CA VAL A 95 -10.13 -35.10 -28.62
C VAL A 95 -10.09 -35.24 -30.13
N LEU A 96 -10.02 -36.49 -30.64
CA LEU A 96 -10.07 -36.75 -32.08
C LEU A 96 -11.24 -35.96 -32.64
N LEU A 97 -10.94 -35.01 -33.53
CA LEU A 97 -11.97 -34.27 -34.25
C LEU A 97 -12.69 -35.30 -35.11
N ASP A 98 -13.92 -35.64 -34.74
CA ASP A 98 -14.80 -36.41 -35.61
C ASP A 98 -14.88 -35.68 -36.97
N ALA A 99 -14.93 -36.43 -38.07
CA ALA A 99 -14.97 -35.87 -39.42
C ALA A 99 -16.11 -34.86 -39.58
N ARG A 100 -17.22 -35.09 -38.85
CA ARG A 100 -18.32 -34.15 -38.74
C ARG A 100 -17.91 -32.81 -38.09
N THR A 101 -17.26 -32.85 -36.92
CA THR A 101 -16.82 -31.65 -36.18
C THR A 101 -15.82 -30.82 -37.00
N GLN A 102 -14.93 -31.50 -37.73
CA GLN A 102 -14.00 -30.82 -38.63
C GLN A 102 -14.76 -30.14 -39.77
N ALA A 103 -15.67 -30.85 -40.45
CA ALA A 103 -16.48 -30.29 -41.52
C ALA A 103 -17.35 -29.11 -41.05
N GLU A 104 -17.93 -29.18 -39.85
CA GLU A 104 -18.71 -28.09 -39.25
C GLU A 104 -17.82 -26.87 -38.95
N SER A 105 -16.60 -27.08 -38.46
CA SER A 105 -15.63 -26.01 -38.18
C SER A 105 -15.13 -25.34 -39.47
N GLU A 106 -14.83 -26.12 -40.50
CA GLU A 106 -14.42 -25.61 -41.81
C GLU A 106 -15.56 -24.86 -42.51
N ALA A 107 -16.79 -25.38 -42.43
CA ALA A 107 -17.97 -24.69 -42.95
C ALA A 107 -18.22 -23.35 -42.24
N ARG A 108 -18.02 -23.30 -40.92
CA ARG A 108 -18.13 -22.06 -40.14
C ARG A 108 -17.06 -21.04 -40.53
N LEU A 109 -15.83 -21.49 -40.79
CA LEU A 109 -14.75 -20.62 -41.27
C LEU A 109 -15.11 -20.03 -42.64
N LYS A 110 -15.50 -20.86 -43.60
CA LYS A 110 -15.91 -20.42 -44.95
C LYS A 110 -17.10 -19.45 -44.91
N ALA A 111 -18.09 -19.70 -44.05
CA ALA A 111 -19.22 -18.79 -43.89
C ALA A 111 -18.79 -17.42 -43.33
N SER A 112 -17.82 -17.39 -42.41
CA SER A 112 -17.28 -16.15 -41.85
C SER A 112 -16.45 -15.37 -42.87
N GLU A 113 -15.62 -16.07 -43.65
CA GLU A 113 -14.83 -15.49 -44.75
C GLU A 113 -15.75 -14.89 -45.83
N ALA A 114 -16.78 -15.63 -46.27
CA ALA A 114 -17.76 -15.13 -47.23
C ALA A 114 -18.52 -13.89 -46.70
N GLY A 115 -18.85 -13.87 -45.40
CA GLY A 115 -19.46 -12.70 -44.75
C GLY A 115 -18.52 -11.48 -44.76
N PHE A 116 -17.23 -11.69 -44.54
CA PHE A 116 -16.22 -10.64 -44.61
C PHE A 116 -16.08 -10.09 -46.03
N GLU A 117 -15.95 -10.95 -47.04
CA GLU A 117 -15.88 -10.54 -48.46
C GLU A 117 -17.12 -9.75 -48.89
N GLN A 118 -18.32 -10.18 -48.47
CA GLN A 118 -19.56 -9.45 -48.75
C GLN A 118 -19.57 -8.07 -48.09
N ALA A 119 -19.10 -7.96 -46.85
CA ALA A 119 -19.00 -6.69 -46.15
C ALA A 119 -18.00 -5.74 -46.84
N GLU A 120 -16.85 -6.26 -47.28
CA GLU A 120 -15.84 -5.52 -48.03
C GLU A 120 -16.39 -5.00 -49.37
N ALA A 121 -17.07 -5.86 -50.14
CA ALA A 121 -17.71 -5.46 -51.40
C ALA A 121 -18.81 -4.40 -51.17
N THR A 122 -19.52 -4.48 -50.05
CA THR A 122 -20.53 -3.47 -49.69
C THR A 122 -19.90 -2.14 -49.31
N LEU A 123 -18.79 -2.15 -48.57
CA LEU A 123 -18.02 -0.96 -48.24
C LEU A 123 -17.44 -0.30 -49.51
N ALA A 124 -16.90 -1.09 -50.43
CA ALA A 124 -16.40 -0.60 -51.72
C ALA A 124 -17.51 0.11 -52.51
N ARG A 125 -18.70 -0.50 -52.61
CA ARG A 125 -19.85 0.13 -53.28
C ARG A 125 -20.31 1.42 -52.60
N ALA A 126 -20.36 1.44 -51.26
CA ALA A 126 -20.74 2.64 -50.51
C ALA A 126 -19.76 3.79 -50.74
N ASN A 127 -18.45 3.50 -50.83
CA ASN A 127 -17.44 4.51 -51.13
C ASN A 127 -17.57 5.08 -52.55
N GLU A 128 -17.87 4.26 -53.55
CA GLU A 128 -18.11 4.75 -54.92
C GLU A 128 -19.39 5.60 -55.00
N GLN A 129 -20.44 5.23 -54.27
CA GLN A 129 -21.66 6.06 -54.16
C GLN A 129 -21.38 7.41 -53.49
N LEU A 130 -20.54 7.43 -52.45
CA LEU A 130 -20.12 8.67 -51.79
C LEU A 130 -19.36 9.58 -52.77
N LYS A 131 -18.39 9.04 -53.51
CA LYS A 131 -17.64 9.81 -54.53
C LYS A 131 -18.57 10.41 -55.59
N LEU A 132 -19.55 9.64 -56.07
CA LEU A 132 -20.54 10.14 -57.02
C LEU A 132 -21.37 11.28 -56.41
N ALA A 133 -21.87 11.10 -55.19
CA ALA A 133 -22.65 12.12 -54.50
C ALA A 133 -21.85 13.42 -54.26
N ASP A 134 -20.56 13.31 -53.92
CA ASP A 134 -19.66 14.46 -53.77
C ASP A 134 -19.49 15.21 -55.12
N HIS A 135 -19.27 14.48 -56.22
CA HIS A 135 -19.18 15.08 -57.54
C HIS A 135 -20.48 15.77 -57.99
N GLU A 136 -21.63 15.17 -57.70
CA GLU A 136 -22.93 15.77 -57.99
C GLU A 136 -23.18 17.03 -57.16
N TYR A 137 -22.79 17.01 -55.87
CA TYR A 137 -22.86 18.16 -54.98
C TYR A 137 -21.99 19.33 -55.46
N ASP A 138 -20.72 19.06 -55.79
CA ASP A 138 -19.80 20.08 -56.30
C ASP A 138 -20.30 20.71 -57.60
N ARG A 139 -20.84 19.88 -58.51
CA ARG A 139 -21.45 20.35 -59.75
C ARG A 139 -22.66 21.24 -59.49
N ALA A 140 -23.55 20.85 -58.59
CA ALA A 140 -24.73 21.63 -58.23
C ALA A 140 -24.35 22.99 -57.64
N LYS A 141 -23.32 23.01 -56.76
CA LYS A 141 -22.78 24.24 -56.17
C LYS A 141 -22.16 25.18 -57.21
N GLN A 142 -21.36 24.67 -58.13
CA GLN A 142 -20.78 25.50 -59.20
C GLN A 142 -21.83 26.10 -60.13
N LEU A 143 -22.96 25.40 -60.33
CA LEU A 143 -24.08 25.91 -61.13
C LEU A 143 -24.85 27.01 -60.39
N SER A 144 -25.02 26.92 -59.06
CA SER A 144 -25.70 27.96 -58.29
C SER A 144 -24.86 29.23 -58.14
N GLU A 145 -23.53 29.12 -58.07
CA GLU A 145 -22.61 30.27 -58.00
C GLU A 145 -22.49 31.06 -59.31
N LYS A 146 -22.97 30.52 -60.44
CA LYS A 146 -22.93 31.15 -61.77
C LYS A 146 -24.21 31.89 -62.18
N GLN A 147 -25.23 31.91 -61.32
CA GLN A 147 -26.45 32.71 -61.48
C GLN A 147 -26.40 33.97 -60.60
#